data_AF-A0A441VJ47-F1
#
_entry.id   AF-A0A441VJ47-F1
#
_cell.length_a   1.000
_cell.length_b   1.000
_cell.length_c   1.000
_cell.angle_alpha   90.00
_cell.angle_beta   90.00
_cell.angle_gamma   90.00
#
_symmetry.space_group_name_H-M   'P 1'
#
loop_
_entity.id
_entity.type
_entity.pdbx_description
1 polymer ?
#
loop_
_entity_poly.entity_id
_entity_poly.type
_entity_poly.pdbx_seq_one_letter_code
_entity_poly.pdbx_strand_id
1 'polypeptide(L)'
;MSPKAPAAPWIPEASCPTGSPAATLSMNSRPSGTAKTHRDWAICPCSVAHPAIEERFQMTEQISTPEALRLIRQALETNGSTPPTPLPAHLDLKGPVGPSRVTSMTSVFQPRELDGRKLEGERHIETLMAAIGSPSNPTYLDPLVVWWGGDRWFVIDGHHRRHAYLRAGLHKRIPVEVFEGSLEEALAFAVEANSKDRLPMTLAEKLDRAWFLTVTTDLSRDRIRRSCSVADGTVKNMRKVRDALMGKTGATQEYLMSLSWQVSGELRN
;
A
#
# COMPACT_ATOMS: atom_id res chain seq x y z
N MET A 1 16.70 60.63 -3.88
CA MET A 1 16.67 60.90 -5.33
C MET A 1 16.67 59.55 -6.04
N SER A 2 15.58 59.21 -6.73
CA SER A 2 15.43 57.92 -7.42
C SER A 2 15.61 58.10 -8.93
N PRO A 3 16.33 57.23 -9.65
CA PRO A 3 16.24 57.13 -11.09
C PRO A 3 14.98 56.34 -11.50
N LYS A 4 14.37 56.75 -12.60
CA LYS A 4 13.10 56.23 -13.14
C LYS A 4 13.37 55.10 -14.14
N ALA A 5 12.54 54.07 -14.16
CA ALA A 5 12.62 53.01 -15.18
C ALA A 5 12.12 53.49 -16.56
N PRO A 6 12.64 52.95 -17.67
CA PRO A 6 11.98 52.98 -18.98
C PRO A 6 11.02 51.78 -19.14
N ALA A 7 9.94 51.99 -19.88
CA ALA A 7 8.89 50.99 -20.12
C ALA A 7 8.93 50.43 -21.56
N ALA A 8 8.14 49.35 -21.74
CA ALA A 8 7.48 48.88 -22.97
C ALA A 8 8.15 47.69 -23.71
N PRO A 9 7.39 46.87 -24.48
CA PRO A 9 5.99 47.05 -24.87
C PRO A 9 5.02 45.89 -24.55
N TRP A 10 3.75 46.23 -24.74
CA TRP A 10 2.54 45.39 -24.66
C TRP A 10 2.37 44.58 -25.97
N ILE A 11 1.87 43.35 -25.90
CA ILE A 11 1.46 42.54 -27.08
C ILE A 11 0.03 42.02 -26.81
N PRO A 12 -0.91 42.10 -27.77
CA PRO A 12 -2.34 42.00 -27.48
C PRO A 12 -2.89 40.56 -27.48
N GLU A 13 -4.05 40.43 -26.85
CA GLU A 13 -4.88 39.22 -26.78
C GLU A 13 -5.36 38.77 -28.17
N ALA A 14 -5.40 37.45 -28.41
CA ALA A 14 -6.00 36.86 -29.61
C ALA A 14 -7.35 36.19 -29.24
N SER A 15 -8.43 36.71 -29.80
CA SER A 15 -9.81 36.38 -29.43
C SER A 15 -10.32 35.05 -30.01
N CYS A 16 -11.24 34.40 -29.29
CA CYS A 16 -12.05 33.29 -29.82
C CYS A 16 -12.97 33.73 -30.97
N PRO A 17 -13.15 32.93 -32.04
CA PRO A 17 -14.29 33.05 -32.93
C PRO A 17 -15.50 32.26 -32.38
N THR A 18 -16.58 32.97 -32.06
CA THR A 18 -17.91 32.39 -31.87
C THR A 18 -18.54 32.04 -33.22
N GLY A 19 -19.34 30.96 -33.28
CA GLY A 19 -19.89 30.51 -34.57
C GLY A 19 -20.92 29.38 -34.48
N SER A 20 -22.11 29.69 -33.98
CA SER A 20 -23.32 28.87 -34.23
C SER A 20 -24.26 29.63 -35.16
N PRO A 21 -24.93 28.94 -36.09
CA PRO A 21 -26.28 29.31 -36.49
C PRO A 21 -27.26 28.16 -36.24
N ALA A 22 -28.40 28.49 -35.61
CA ALA A 22 -29.53 27.58 -35.48
C ALA A 22 -30.51 27.77 -36.66
N ALA A 23 -31.09 26.68 -37.16
CA ALA A 23 -32.18 26.71 -38.16
C ALA A 23 -33.17 25.54 -37.95
N THR A 24 -34.10 25.75 -37.02
CA THR A 24 -35.55 25.64 -37.22
C THR A 24 -36.16 24.45 -37.99
N LEU A 25 -36.81 23.55 -37.22
CA LEU A 25 -38.07 22.81 -37.49
C LEU A 25 -38.36 22.15 -38.85
N SER A 26 -38.70 20.85 -38.78
CA SER A 26 -39.99 20.39 -39.32
C SER A 26 -40.53 19.20 -38.53
N MET A 27 -41.84 19.16 -38.31
CA MET A 27 -42.56 18.03 -37.68
C MET A 27 -42.84 16.93 -38.70
N ASN A 28 -42.99 15.68 -38.25
CA ASN A 28 -44.15 14.86 -38.65
C ASN A 28 -44.37 13.59 -37.81
N SER A 29 -45.64 13.40 -37.45
CA SER A 29 -46.40 12.13 -37.41
C SER A 29 -45.87 10.92 -36.62
N ARG A 30 -46.55 10.62 -35.50
CA ARG A 30 -46.72 9.24 -35.03
C ARG A 30 -47.64 8.46 -35.99
N PRO A 31 -47.49 7.12 -36.03
CA PRO A 31 -48.67 6.30 -35.74
C PRO A 31 -48.43 5.27 -34.63
N SER A 32 -49.52 4.87 -33.99
CA SER A 32 -49.59 3.80 -32.99
C SER A 32 -49.47 2.41 -33.62
N GLY A 33 -48.70 1.51 -33.00
CA GLY A 33 -48.65 0.09 -33.35
C GLY A 33 -48.13 -0.77 -32.21
N THR A 34 -48.96 -1.67 -31.69
CA THR A 34 -48.57 -2.65 -30.67
C THR A 34 -47.94 -3.89 -31.29
N ALA A 35 -46.70 -4.22 -30.92
CA ALA A 35 -46.12 -5.54 -31.14
C ALA A 35 -45.09 -5.89 -30.06
N LYS A 36 -45.25 -7.05 -29.40
CA LYS A 36 -44.18 -7.68 -28.63
C LYS A 36 -43.34 -8.55 -29.57
N THR A 37 -42.04 -8.29 -29.67
CA THR A 37 -41.08 -9.27 -30.20
C THR A 37 -39.76 -9.20 -29.42
N HIS A 38 -39.35 -10.34 -28.86
CA HIS A 38 -37.96 -10.60 -28.53
C HIS A 38 -37.10 -10.42 -29.79
N ARG A 39 -36.08 -9.55 -29.74
CA ARG A 39 -34.71 -9.81 -30.22
C ARG A 39 -33.77 -8.60 -30.10
N ASP A 40 -32.50 -8.92 -29.95
CA ASP A 40 -31.32 -8.18 -30.41
C ASP A 40 -31.13 -6.73 -29.92
N TRP A 41 -30.60 -6.56 -28.69
CA TRP A 41 -29.61 -5.51 -28.48
C TRP A 41 -28.22 -6.07 -28.74
N ALA A 42 -27.49 -5.43 -29.64
CA ALA A 42 -26.22 -5.93 -30.15
C ALA A 42 -25.13 -6.07 -29.07
N ILE A 43 -24.32 -7.11 -29.22
CA ILE A 43 -23.09 -7.36 -28.45
C ILE A 43 -22.14 -6.17 -28.64
N CYS A 44 -21.84 -5.44 -27.57
CA CYS A 44 -20.79 -4.43 -27.58
C CYS A 44 -19.43 -5.10 -27.30
N PRO A 45 -18.46 -5.10 -28.25
CA PRO A 45 -17.27 -5.95 -28.18
C PRO A 45 -16.17 -5.46 -27.22
N CYS A 46 -16.45 -4.50 -26.33
CA CYS A 46 -15.47 -4.00 -25.35
C CYS A 46 -15.70 -4.45 -23.90
N SER A 47 -16.76 -5.22 -23.61
CA SER A 47 -17.08 -5.66 -22.24
C SER A 47 -16.70 -7.11 -21.95
N VAL A 48 -15.42 -7.45 -22.15
CA VAL A 48 -14.80 -8.62 -21.50
C VAL A 48 -13.77 -8.10 -20.50
N ALA A 49 -14.25 -7.72 -19.31
CA ALA A 49 -13.38 -7.52 -18.16
C ALA A 49 -12.67 -8.85 -17.87
N HIS A 50 -11.39 -8.93 -18.22
CA HIS A 50 -10.61 -10.15 -18.06
C HIS A 50 -10.49 -10.53 -16.56
N PRO A 51 -10.69 -11.80 -16.17
CA PRO A 51 -10.52 -12.25 -14.79
C PRO A 51 -9.09 -12.08 -14.24
N ALA A 52 -8.11 -11.90 -15.13
CA ALA A 52 -6.68 -11.74 -14.80
C ALA A 52 -6.32 -10.57 -13.87
N ILE A 53 -7.22 -9.61 -13.64
CA ILE A 53 -6.98 -8.49 -12.70
C ILE A 53 -7.33 -8.88 -11.25
N GLU A 54 -8.37 -9.69 -11.04
CA GLU A 54 -8.77 -10.18 -9.72
C GLU A 54 -7.78 -11.27 -9.23
N GLU A 55 -7.33 -12.15 -10.12
CA GLU A 55 -6.30 -13.17 -9.82
C GLU A 55 -4.98 -12.56 -9.32
N ARG A 56 -4.57 -11.41 -9.85
CA ARG A 56 -3.38 -10.68 -9.36
C ARG A 56 -3.59 -10.01 -8.00
N PHE A 57 -4.84 -9.80 -7.55
CA PHE A 57 -5.14 -9.23 -6.24
C PHE A 57 -4.96 -10.27 -5.12
N GLN A 58 -5.30 -11.54 -5.38
CA GLN A 58 -5.08 -12.64 -4.43
C GLN A 58 -3.60 -13.06 -4.35
N MET A 59 -2.83 -12.86 -5.43
CA MET A 59 -1.40 -13.23 -5.49
C MET A 59 -0.58 -12.56 -4.37
N THR A 60 -0.82 -11.28 -4.04
CA THR A 60 0.02 -10.53 -3.08
C THR A 60 -0.13 -10.97 -1.62
N GLU A 61 -1.16 -11.73 -1.26
CA GLU A 61 -1.32 -12.30 0.09
C GLU A 61 -0.62 -13.66 0.26
N GLN A 62 -0.17 -14.30 -0.84
CA GLN A 62 0.51 -15.60 -0.82
C GLN A 62 2.01 -15.56 -1.19
N ILE A 63 2.55 -14.38 -1.50
CA ILE A 63 3.99 -14.21 -1.77
C ILE A 63 4.77 -14.24 -0.45
N SER A 64 5.78 -15.11 -0.38
CA SER A 64 6.68 -15.23 0.76
C SER A 64 7.46 -13.93 1.01
N THR A 65 7.81 -13.64 2.26
CA THR A 65 8.52 -12.40 2.62
C THR A 65 9.82 -12.17 1.84
N PRO A 66 10.67 -13.18 1.54
CA PRO A 66 11.85 -13.00 0.69
C PRO A 66 11.51 -12.53 -0.73
N GLU A 67 10.57 -13.20 -1.40
CA GLU A 67 10.14 -12.85 -2.76
C GLU A 67 9.47 -11.47 -2.80
N ALA A 68 8.67 -11.15 -1.78
CA ALA A 68 8.04 -9.86 -1.60
C ALA A 68 9.08 -8.71 -1.48
N LEU A 69 10.12 -8.88 -0.65
CA LEU A 69 11.23 -7.91 -0.58
C LEU A 69 12.01 -7.83 -1.89
N ARG A 70 12.25 -8.96 -2.57
CA ARG A 70 12.95 -9.00 -3.87
C ARG A 70 12.21 -8.17 -4.92
N LEU A 71 10.89 -8.29 -5.00
CA LEU A 71 10.04 -7.51 -5.91
C LEU A 71 10.07 -6.01 -5.59
N ILE A 72 10.00 -5.61 -4.31
CA ILE A 72 10.10 -4.20 -3.92
C ILE A 72 11.48 -3.62 -4.29
N ARG A 73 12.57 -4.33 -3.98
CA ARG A 73 13.94 -3.88 -4.30
C ARG A 73 14.12 -3.71 -5.82
N GLN A 74 13.66 -4.69 -6.61
CA GLN A 74 13.67 -4.62 -8.07
C GLN A 74 12.86 -3.42 -8.62
N ALA A 75 11.70 -3.11 -8.01
CA ALA A 75 10.89 -1.96 -8.41
C ALA A 75 11.57 -0.61 -8.08
N LEU A 76 12.25 -0.50 -6.93
CA LEU A 76 13.06 0.66 -6.56
C LEU A 76 14.28 0.83 -7.47
N GLU A 77 14.97 -0.26 -7.82
CA GLU A 77 16.12 -0.23 -8.74
C GLU A 77 15.72 0.19 -10.16
N THR A 78 14.55 -0.27 -10.62
CA THR A 78 14.07 -0.01 -11.99
C THR A 78 13.49 1.40 -12.15
N ASN A 79 12.77 1.91 -11.15
CA ASN A 79 11.96 3.13 -11.27
C ASN A 79 12.45 4.29 -10.37
N GLY A 80 13.39 4.02 -9.46
CA GLY A 80 13.84 4.97 -8.43
C GLY A 80 12.94 4.97 -7.18
N SER A 81 13.44 5.59 -6.10
CA SER A 81 12.73 5.76 -4.82
C SER A 81 11.90 7.05 -4.72
N THR A 82 11.96 7.92 -5.72
CA THR A 82 11.25 9.21 -5.71
C THR A 82 9.74 9.02 -5.94
N PRO A 83 8.87 9.45 -5.01
CA PRO A 83 7.43 9.35 -5.20
C PRO A 83 6.91 10.33 -6.28
N PRO A 84 5.75 10.05 -6.89
CA PRO A 84 5.03 11.01 -7.72
C PRO A 84 4.73 12.31 -6.96
N THR A 85 4.86 13.46 -7.64
CA THR A 85 4.50 14.77 -7.10
C THR A 85 3.23 15.32 -7.75
N PRO A 86 2.38 16.06 -7.01
CA PRO A 86 2.43 16.29 -5.56
C PRO A 86 2.14 15.00 -4.75
N LEU A 87 2.60 14.96 -3.51
CA LEU A 87 2.29 13.84 -2.61
C LEU A 87 0.78 13.70 -2.41
N PRO A 88 0.22 12.48 -2.46
CA PRO A 88 -1.22 12.27 -2.35
C PRO A 88 -1.68 12.45 -0.90
N ALA A 89 -2.72 13.27 -0.70
CA ALA A 89 -3.50 13.26 0.54
C ALA A 89 -4.58 12.16 0.55
N HIS A 90 -4.92 11.61 -0.62
CA HIS A 90 -5.92 10.55 -0.77
C HIS A 90 -5.53 9.58 -1.88
N LEU A 91 -5.85 8.29 -1.70
CA LEU A 91 -5.63 7.23 -2.70
C LEU A 91 -6.83 6.26 -2.76
N ASP A 92 -6.94 5.51 -3.85
CA ASP A 92 -7.99 4.50 -4.03
C ASP A 92 -7.49 3.11 -3.56
N LEU A 93 -8.39 2.23 -3.11
CA LEU A 93 -8.06 0.86 -2.68
C LEU A 93 -8.23 -0.20 -3.77
N LYS A 94 -8.99 0.14 -4.82
CA LYS A 94 -9.28 -0.70 -6.00
C LYS A 94 -9.00 0.08 -7.29
N GLY A 95 -8.88 -0.63 -8.41
CA GLY A 95 -8.49 -0.07 -9.71
C GLY A 95 -7.13 -0.61 -10.18
N PRO A 96 -6.59 -0.09 -11.31
CA PRO A 96 -5.29 -0.51 -11.82
C PRO A 96 -4.19 -0.23 -10.79
N VAL A 97 -3.15 -1.07 -10.78
CA VAL A 97 -2.04 -0.92 -9.82
C VAL A 97 -1.06 0.14 -10.32
N GLY A 98 -0.79 1.17 -9.51
CA GLY A 98 0.02 2.31 -9.91
C GLY A 98 -0.08 3.47 -8.91
N PRO A 99 0.23 4.72 -9.32
CA PRO A 99 0.42 5.85 -8.41
C PRO A 99 -0.87 6.36 -7.73
N SER A 100 -2.05 5.97 -8.21
CA SER A 100 -3.35 6.36 -7.63
C SER A 100 -3.94 5.33 -6.66
N ARG A 101 -3.26 4.20 -6.43
CA ARG A 101 -3.80 3.06 -5.67
C ARG A 101 -2.90 2.63 -4.51
N VAL A 102 -3.50 2.41 -3.34
CA VAL A 102 -2.88 1.73 -2.19
C VAL A 102 -2.86 0.22 -2.42
N THR A 103 -1.68 -0.37 -2.31
CA THR A 103 -1.45 -1.82 -2.29
C THR A 103 -1.08 -2.25 -0.88
N SER A 104 -1.33 -3.52 -0.51
CA SER A 104 -0.84 -4.09 0.75
C SER A 104 0.11 -5.25 0.42
N MET A 105 1.10 -5.45 1.26
CA MET A 105 2.05 -6.57 1.18
C MET A 105 2.24 -7.10 2.60
N THR A 106 1.23 -7.82 3.07
CA THR A 106 1.09 -8.25 4.48
C THR A 106 2.24 -9.14 4.95
N SER A 107 2.81 -9.96 4.08
CA SER A 107 4.01 -10.77 4.39
C SER A 107 5.24 -9.94 4.74
N VAL A 108 5.28 -8.65 4.36
CA VAL A 108 6.36 -7.70 4.65
C VAL A 108 5.96 -6.74 5.78
N PHE A 109 4.84 -6.03 5.63
CA PHE A 109 4.45 -4.92 6.52
C PHE A 109 3.45 -5.31 7.63
N GLN A 110 2.86 -6.52 7.58
CA GLN A 110 1.93 -7.00 8.61
C GLN A 110 2.06 -8.51 8.94
N PRO A 111 3.24 -9.07 9.26
CA PRO A 111 3.41 -10.52 9.41
C PRO A 111 2.92 -11.06 10.78
N ARG A 112 1.78 -10.58 11.31
CA ARG A 112 1.24 -10.97 12.64
C ARG A 112 -0.17 -11.60 12.61
N GLU A 113 -0.94 -11.45 11.54
CA GLU A 113 -2.31 -11.99 11.50
C GLU A 113 -2.38 -13.51 11.33
N LEU A 114 -1.27 -14.17 10.98
CA LEU A 114 -1.22 -15.62 10.74
C LEU A 114 -1.31 -16.45 12.04
N ASP A 115 -0.86 -15.91 13.18
CA ASP A 115 -0.68 -16.66 14.44
C ASP A 115 -1.88 -16.60 15.40
N GLY A 116 -3.10 -16.79 14.87
CA GLY A 116 -4.28 -17.17 15.68
C GLY A 116 -5.09 -16.03 16.34
N ARG A 117 -4.63 -14.78 16.38
CA ARG A 117 -5.42 -13.61 16.88
C ARG A 117 -6.52 -13.12 15.93
N LYS A 118 -6.94 -13.96 14.98
CA LYS A 118 -7.92 -13.63 13.93
C LYS A 118 -9.24 -13.07 14.48
N LEU A 119 -9.80 -13.68 15.53
CA LEU A 119 -11.09 -13.26 16.10
C LEU A 119 -11.07 -11.85 16.70
N GLU A 120 -9.95 -11.43 17.29
CA GLU A 120 -9.79 -10.08 17.84
C GLU A 120 -9.63 -9.05 16.70
N GLY A 121 -8.94 -9.43 15.64
CA GLY A 121 -8.82 -8.61 14.43
C GLY A 121 -10.16 -8.40 13.73
N GLU A 122 -10.96 -9.45 13.59
CA GLU A 122 -12.32 -9.40 13.03
C GLU A 122 -13.22 -8.43 13.81
N ARG A 123 -13.32 -8.57 15.15
CA ARG A 123 -14.10 -7.67 16.02
C ARG A 123 -13.65 -6.20 15.93
N HIS A 124 -12.34 -5.98 15.81
CA HIS A 124 -11.81 -4.63 15.62
C HIS A 124 -12.18 -4.06 14.24
N ILE A 125 -12.15 -4.86 13.18
CA ILE A 125 -12.59 -4.45 11.85
C ILE A 125 -14.10 -4.14 11.84
N GLU A 126 -14.93 -4.93 12.54
CA GLU A 126 -16.37 -4.65 12.72
C GLU A 126 -16.61 -3.30 13.42
N THR A 127 -15.84 -3.00 14.48
CA THR A 127 -15.90 -1.70 15.17
C THR A 127 -15.52 -0.54 14.24
N LEU A 128 -14.48 -0.71 13.42
CA LEU A 128 -14.08 0.30 12.44
C LEU A 128 -15.11 0.46 11.30
N MET A 129 -15.76 -0.61 10.85
CA MET A 129 -16.86 -0.53 9.88
C MET A 129 -18.06 0.21 10.45
N ALA A 130 -18.42 -0.04 11.72
CA ALA A 130 -19.49 0.69 12.39
C ALA A 130 -19.18 2.19 12.52
N ALA A 131 -17.90 2.54 12.75
CA ALA A 131 -17.45 3.93 12.76
C ALA A 131 -17.46 4.59 11.38
N ILE A 132 -17.19 3.86 10.29
CA ILE A 132 -17.30 4.36 8.90
C ILE A 132 -18.77 4.64 8.52
N GLY A 133 -19.70 3.78 8.96
CA GLY A 133 -21.12 3.91 8.64
C GLY A 133 -21.46 3.55 7.19
N SER A 134 -22.34 4.33 6.56
CA SER A 134 -22.85 4.03 5.20
C SER A 134 -21.91 4.56 4.10
N PRO A 135 -21.64 3.80 3.02
CA PRO A 135 -20.89 4.28 1.86
C PRO A 135 -21.48 5.50 1.15
N SER A 136 -22.79 5.76 1.33
CA SER A 136 -23.46 6.95 0.79
C SER A 136 -23.16 8.23 1.57
N ASN A 137 -22.73 8.12 2.82
CA ASN A 137 -22.34 9.24 3.69
C ASN A 137 -21.33 8.74 4.75
N PRO A 138 -20.08 8.44 4.34
CA PRO A 138 -19.12 7.78 5.20
C PRO A 138 -18.41 8.77 6.13
N THR A 139 -18.16 8.35 7.37
CA THR A 139 -17.14 8.96 8.21
C THR A 139 -15.79 8.35 7.83
N TYR A 140 -14.80 9.20 7.54
CA TYR A 140 -13.43 8.73 7.30
C TYR A 140 -12.70 8.53 8.64
N LEU A 141 -12.05 7.37 8.76
CA LEU A 141 -11.11 7.05 9.83
C LEU A 141 -9.78 7.79 9.62
N ASP A 142 -8.92 7.75 10.64
CA ASP A 142 -7.54 8.24 10.58
C ASP A 142 -6.78 7.72 9.35
N PRO A 143 -5.88 8.52 8.75
CA PRO A 143 -5.17 8.19 7.53
C PRO A 143 -4.48 6.81 7.56
N LEU A 144 -4.36 6.20 6.38
CA LEU A 144 -3.46 5.06 6.20
C LEU A 144 -2.04 5.59 5.98
N VAL A 145 -1.04 5.06 6.70
CA VAL A 145 0.36 5.44 6.43
C VAL A 145 0.85 4.64 5.24
N VAL A 146 1.30 5.33 4.20
CA VAL A 146 1.75 4.73 2.93
C VAL A 146 3.19 5.11 2.60
N TRP A 147 3.91 4.21 1.95
CA TRP A 147 5.28 4.42 1.48
C TRP A 147 5.39 4.06 -0.01
N TRP A 148 6.26 4.74 -0.74
CA TRP A 148 6.46 4.54 -2.18
C TRP A 148 7.51 3.47 -2.47
N GLY A 149 7.10 2.35 -3.07
CA GLY A 149 8.00 1.24 -3.40
C GLY A 149 8.52 1.26 -4.84
N GLY A 150 8.63 2.42 -5.47
CA GLY A 150 9.15 2.60 -6.83
C GLY A 150 8.10 2.51 -7.94
N ASP A 151 7.07 1.68 -7.79
CA ASP A 151 6.01 1.50 -8.80
C ASP A 151 4.57 1.69 -8.29
N ARG A 152 4.39 1.72 -6.96
CA ARG A 152 3.10 1.92 -6.26
C ARG A 152 3.28 2.28 -4.79
N TRP A 153 2.18 2.70 -4.19
CA TRP A 153 2.06 2.93 -2.76
C TRP A 153 1.77 1.63 -2.01
N PHE A 154 2.54 1.36 -0.96
CA PHE A 154 2.31 0.27 -0.02
C PHE A 154 1.81 0.81 1.31
N VAL A 155 0.74 0.23 1.85
CA VAL A 155 0.29 0.51 3.21
C VAL A 155 1.27 -0.12 4.21
N ILE A 156 1.80 0.69 5.13
CA ILE A 156 2.76 0.27 6.15
C ILE A 156 2.20 0.37 7.58
N ASP A 157 1.17 1.19 7.79
CA ASP A 157 0.28 1.14 8.95
C ASP A 157 -1.20 1.31 8.52
N GLY A 158 -2.13 0.87 9.38
CA GLY A 158 -3.57 1.04 9.16
C GLY A 158 -4.21 -0.12 8.42
N HIS A 159 -3.60 -1.30 8.41
CA HIS A 159 -4.11 -2.48 7.71
C HIS A 159 -5.57 -2.84 8.08
N HIS A 160 -5.95 -2.80 9.36
CA HIS A 160 -7.36 -3.00 9.75
C HIS A 160 -8.28 -1.85 9.29
N ARG A 161 -7.79 -0.60 9.24
CA ARG A 161 -8.53 0.55 8.68
C ARG A 161 -8.79 0.32 7.18
N ARG A 162 -7.77 -0.12 6.43
CA ARG A 162 -7.89 -0.55 5.02
C ARG A 162 -8.91 -1.70 4.85
N HIS A 163 -8.88 -2.70 5.72
CA HIS A 163 -9.83 -3.84 5.66
C HIS A 163 -11.26 -3.40 5.97
N ALA A 164 -11.45 -2.50 6.94
CA ALA A 164 -12.76 -1.92 7.25
C ALA A 164 -13.31 -1.11 6.07
N TYR A 165 -12.51 -0.25 5.44
CA TYR A 165 -12.92 0.46 4.21
C TYR A 165 -13.30 -0.50 3.08
N LEU A 166 -12.49 -1.54 2.83
CA LEU A 166 -12.79 -2.55 1.80
C LEU A 166 -14.11 -3.29 2.09
N ARG A 167 -14.38 -3.67 3.33
CA ARG A 167 -15.62 -4.38 3.71
C ARG A 167 -16.84 -3.46 3.78
N ALA A 168 -16.66 -2.19 4.14
CA ALA A 168 -17.70 -1.18 4.03
C ALA A 168 -18.06 -0.88 2.56
N GLY A 169 -17.20 -1.20 1.59
CA GLY A 169 -17.40 -0.85 0.17
C GLY A 169 -16.91 0.55 -0.20
N LEU A 170 -16.22 1.24 0.72
CA LEU A 170 -15.58 2.53 0.45
C LEU A 170 -14.19 2.27 -0.14
N HIS A 171 -13.98 2.67 -1.39
CA HIS A 171 -12.79 2.31 -2.15
C HIS A 171 -12.06 3.49 -2.79
N LYS A 172 -12.62 4.69 -2.70
CA LYS A 172 -12.12 5.89 -3.37
C LYS A 172 -11.80 6.99 -2.38
N ARG A 173 -10.79 7.80 -2.69
CA ARG A 173 -10.36 8.94 -1.88
C ARG A 173 -10.16 8.60 -0.39
N ILE A 174 -9.56 7.45 -0.10
CA ILE A 174 -9.20 7.09 1.27
C ILE A 174 -8.06 8.01 1.74
N PRO A 175 -8.16 8.66 2.92
CA PRO A 175 -7.12 9.54 3.42
C PRO A 175 -5.83 8.75 3.67
N VAL A 176 -4.70 9.33 3.27
CA VAL A 176 -3.38 8.75 3.47
C VAL A 176 -2.38 9.78 3.99
N GLU A 177 -1.40 9.29 4.74
CA GLU A 177 -0.22 10.04 5.16
C GLU A 177 1.01 9.39 4.51
N VAL A 178 1.87 10.18 3.87
CA VAL A 178 3.08 9.65 3.22
C VAL A 178 4.20 9.53 4.24
N PHE A 179 4.70 8.32 4.42
CA PHE A 179 5.97 8.06 5.09
C PHE A 179 7.12 8.24 4.09
N GLU A 180 7.97 9.23 4.34
CA GLU A 180 9.21 9.46 3.59
C GLU A 180 10.38 8.73 4.24
N GLY A 181 11.09 7.90 3.48
CA GLY A 181 12.24 7.13 3.96
C GLY A 181 12.63 5.98 3.03
N SER A 182 13.71 5.28 3.39
CA SER A 182 14.14 4.03 2.75
C SER A 182 13.18 2.86 3.03
N LEU A 183 13.35 1.76 2.28
CA LEU A 183 12.63 0.50 2.55
C LEU A 183 12.94 0.00 3.97
N GLU A 184 14.20 0.07 4.39
CA GLU A 184 14.66 -0.33 5.71
C GLU A 184 13.99 0.50 6.83
N GLU A 185 13.81 1.80 6.61
CA GLU A 185 13.11 2.68 7.54
C GLU A 185 11.59 2.42 7.55
N ALA A 186 10.98 2.12 6.41
CA ALA A 186 9.57 1.73 6.31
C ALA A 186 9.30 0.38 7.00
N LEU A 187 10.22 -0.59 6.90
CA LEU A 187 10.17 -1.85 7.66
C LEU A 187 10.26 -1.60 9.17
N ALA A 188 11.20 -0.75 9.61
CA ALA A 188 11.32 -0.39 11.02
C ALA A 188 10.06 0.34 11.54
N PHE A 189 9.50 1.25 10.74
CA PHE A 189 8.25 1.94 11.06
C PHE A 189 7.08 0.96 11.20
N ALA A 190 6.89 0.03 10.27
CA ALA A 190 5.84 -0.97 10.34
C ALA A 190 5.97 -1.84 11.61
N VAL A 191 7.20 -2.24 12.00
CA VAL A 191 7.44 -2.97 13.26
C VAL A 191 7.11 -2.10 14.49
N GLU A 192 7.44 -0.80 14.47
CA GLU A 192 7.14 0.17 15.54
C GLU A 192 5.64 0.43 15.71
N ALA A 193 4.92 0.70 14.61
CA ALA A 193 3.48 0.97 14.61
C ALA A 193 2.70 -0.24 15.16
N ASN A 194 2.98 -1.44 14.63
CA ASN A 194 2.40 -2.69 15.12
C ASN A 194 2.67 -2.94 16.61
N SER A 195 3.72 -2.34 17.20
CA SER A 195 4.07 -2.53 18.62
C SER A 195 3.36 -1.55 19.57
N LYS A 196 2.72 -0.49 19.04
CA LYS A 196 1.99 0.52 19.81
C LYS A 196 0.47 0.30 19.79
N ASP A 197 -0.07 -0.12 18.64
CA ASP A 197 -1.52 -0.02 18.35
C ASP A 197 -2.41 -1.13 18.95
N ARG A 198 -1.87 -2.31 19.29
CA ARG A 198 -2.65 -3.46 19.78
C ARG A 198 -1.91 -4.22 20.90
N LEU A 199 -2.57 -5.25 21.43
CA LEU A 199 -2.14 -6.15 22.52
C LEU A 199 -0.62 -6.37 22.58
N PRO A 200 -0.01 -6.37 23.79
CA PRO A 200 1.43 -6.43 23.96
C PRO A 200 2.02 -7.65 23.23
N MET A 201 3.03 -7.40 22.40
CA MET A 201 3.80 -8.49 21.79
C MET A 201 4.40 -9.38 22.87
N THR A 202 4.31 -10.68 22.66
CA THR A 202 5.09 -11.67 23.40
C THR A 202 6.58 -11.43 23.19
N LEU A 203 7.42 -11.95 24.11
CA LEU A 203 8.86 -11.85 23.95
C LEU A 203 9.36 -12.58 22.69
N ALA A 204 8.75 -13.72 22.33
CA ALA A 204 9.08 -14.46 21.11
C ALA A 204 8.86 -13.60 19.85
N GLU A 205 7.66 -13.02 19.69
CA GLU A 205 7.36 -12.13 18.55
C GLU A 205 8.35 -10.96 18.45
N LYS A 206 8.76 -10.37 19.59
CA LYS A 206 9.76 -9.27 19.60
C LYS A 206 11.12 -9.73 19.11
N LEU A 207 11.54 -10.93 19.52
CA LEU A 207 12.81 -11.53 19.12
C LEU A 207 12.79 -11.91 17.64
N ASP A 208 11.69 -12.46 17.13
CA ASP A 208 11.55 -12.81 15.71
C ASP A 208 11.54 -11.57 14.81
N ARG A 209 10.89 -10.47 15.22
CA ARG A 209 10.98 -9.20 14.47
C ARG A 209 12.38 -8.58 14.54
N ALA A 210 13.08 -8.69 15.67
CA ALA A 210 14.46 -8.22 15.79
C ALA A 210 15.43 -9.06 14.94
N TRP A 211 15.22 -10.38 14.86
CA TRP A 211 15.94 -11.28 13.97
C TRP A 211 15.68 -10.90 12.50
N PHE A 212 14.42 -10.78 12.10
CA PHE A 212 14.01 -10.37 10.76
C PHE A 212 14.70 -9.08 10.32
N LEU A 213 14.63 -8.00 11.12
CA LEU A 213 15.32 -6.74 10.79
C LEU A 213 16.85 -6.89 10.75
N THR A 214 17.44 -7.76 11.57
CA THR A 214 18.90 -8.02 11.58
C THR A 214 19.38 -8.78 10.34
N VAL A 215 18.53 -9.61 9.75
CA VAL A 215 18.81 -10.36 8.51
C VAL A 215 18.51 -9.53 7.26
N THR A 216 17.49 -8.68 7.29
CA THR A 216 16.96 -8.00 6.08
C THR A 216 17.46 -6.58 5.86
N THR A 217 18.10 -5.96 6.86
CA THR A 217 18.47 -4.53 6.82
C THR A 217 19.85 -4.29 7.44
N ASP A 218 20.48 -3.18 7.03
CA ASP A 218 21.72 -2.67 7.64
C ASP A 218 21.47 -1.67 8.79
N LEU A 219 20.23 -1.59 9.29
CA LEU A 219 19.84 -0.67 10.38
C LEU A 219 20.75 -0.81 11.60
N SER A 220 21.02 0.32 12.26
CA SER A 220 21.86 0.35 13.45
C SER A 220 21.29 -0.54 14.57
N ARG A 221 22.17 -1.09 15.41
CA ARG A 221 21.77 -1.94 16.55
C ARG A 221 20.75 -1.24 17.44
N ASP A 222 20.94 0.05 17.69
CA ASP A 222 20.03 0.85 18.52
C ASP A 222 18.67 1.09 17.85
N ARG A 223 18.62 1.28 16.52
CA ARG A 223 17.34 1.39 15.79
C ARG A 223 16.56 0.10 15.93
N ILE A 224 17.14 -1.06 15.59
CA ILE A 224 16.47 -2.37 15.73
C ILE A 224 16.02 -2.63 17.18
N ARG A 225 16.88 -2.31 18.16
CA ARG A 225 16.60 -2.44 19.59
C ARG A 225 15.38 -1.61 20.02
N ARG A 226 15.30 -0.35 19.59
CA ARG A 226 14.14 0.52 19.84
C ARG A 226 12.90 0.02 19.11
N SER A 227 13.01 -0.33 17.83
CA SER A 227 11.87 -0.76 17.01
C SER A 227 11.17 -2.01 17.55
N CYS A 228 11.95 -2.99 18.02
CA CYS A 228 11.41 -4.25 18.53
C CYS A 228 11.26 -4.28 20.06
N SER A 229 11.70 -3.24 20.78
CA SER A 229 11.74 -3.22 22.26
C SER A 229 12.46 -4.43 22.88
N VAL A 230 13.66 -4.73 22.39
CA VAL A 230 14.54 -5.83 22.87
C VAL A 230 15.77 -5.31 23.60
N ALA A 231 16.56 -6.20 24.23
CA ALA A 231 17.81 -5.82 24.89
C ALA A 231 18.96 -5.60 23.88
N ASP A 232 19.93 -4.76 24.23
CA ASP A 232 21.07 -4.42 23.35
C ASP A 232 21.98 -5.64 23.03
N GLY A 233 22.18 -6.51 24.02
CA GLY A 233 22.92 -7.76 23.86
C GLY A 233 22.27 -8.72 22.86
N THR A 234 20.94 -8.68 22.72
CA THR A 234 20.18 -9.53 21.81
C THR A 234 20.59 -9.27 20.35
N VAL A 235 20.51 -8.02 19.89
CA VAL A 235 20.86 -7.67 18.50
C VAL A 235 22.33 -7.94 18.20
N LYS A 236 23.22 -7.76 19.18
CA LYS A 236 24.64 -8.13 19.08
C LYS A 236 24.84 -9.65 18.90
N ASN A 237 24.07 -10.48 19.59
CA ASN A 237 24.11 -11.94 19.43
C ASN A 237 23.46 -12.38 18.11
N MET A 238 22.35 -11.75 17.70
CA MET A 238 21.69 -11.99 16.41
C MET A 238 22.63 -11.76 15.24
N ARG A 239 23.38 -10.66 15.21
CA ARG A 239 24.39 -10.43 14.16
C ARG A 239 25.44 -11.55 14.12
N LYS A 240 25.98 -11.98 15.27
CA LYS A 240 26.91 -13.12 15.33
C LYS A 240 26.30 -14.44 14.81
N VAL A 241 25.03 -14.71 15.12
CA VAL A 241 24.31 -15.89 14.61
C VAL A 241 24.15 -15.80 13.09
N ARG A 242 23.65 -14.67 12.59
CA ARG A 242 23.51 -14.39 11.15
C ARG A 242 24.84 -14.59 10.42
N ASP A 243 25.90 -13.95 10.88
CA ASP A 243 27.21 -13.99 10.22
C ASP A 243 27.80 -15.42 10.23
N ALA A 244 27.60 -16.18 11.32
CA ALA A 244 28.01 -17.58 11.41
C ALA A 244 27.17 -18.53 10.51
N LEU A 245 25.86 -18.29 10.40
CA LEU A 245 24.98 -19.08 9.51
C LEU A 245 25.25 -18.76 8.04
N MET A 246 25.44 -17.50 7.67
CA MET A 246 25.84 -17.07 6.31
C MET A 246 27.22 -17.62 5.90
N GLY A 247 28.09 -17.95 6.86
CA GLY A 247 29.36 -18.65 6.62
C GLY A 247 29.23 -20.15 6.35
N LYS A 248 28.05 -20.76 6.52
CA LYS A 248 27.80 -22.18 6.21
C LYS A 248 27.44 -22.35 4.74
N THR A 249 28.00 -23.36 4.07
CA THR A 249 27.76 -23.65 2.66
C THR A 249 26.27 -23.82 2.36
N GLY A 250 25.75 -23.03 1.40
CA GLY A 250 24.35 -23.11 0.95
C GLY A 250 23.35 -22.29 1.77
N ALA A 251 23.77 -21.61 2.84
CA ALA A 251 22.89 -20.68 3.56
C ALA A 251 22.64 -19.41 2.73
N THR A 252 21.38 -19.06 2.50
CA THR A 252 20.97 -17.81 1.84
C THR A 252 20.31 -16.87 2.85
N GLN A 253 20.34 -15.56 2.57
CA GLN A 253 19.60 -14.57 3.37
C GLN A 253 18.10 -14.92 3.42
N GLU A 254 17.53 -15.40 2.32
CA GLU A 254 16.14 -15.83 2.19
C GLU A 254 15.81 -17.01 3.12
N TYR A 255 16.72 -17.98 3.23
CA TYR A 255 16.61 -19.06 4.21
C TYR A 255 16.62 -18.50 5.65
N LEU A 256 17.58 -17.63 5.98
CA LEU A 256 17.65 -17.01 7.32
C LEU A 256 16.40 -16.19 7.67
N MET A 257 15.76 -15.54 6.69
CA MET A 257 14.49 -14.81 6.87
C MET A 257 13.30 -15.73 7.22
N SER A 258 13.35 -17.00 6.80
CA SER A 258 12.30 -17.99 7.10
C SER A 258 12.40 -18.59 8.51
N LEU A 259 13.54 -18.38 9.19
CA LEU A 259 13.78 -18.92 10.54
C LEU A 259 13.22 -18.00 11.62
N SER A 260 12.67 -18.59 12.68
CA SER A 260 12.50 -17.90 13.95
C SER A 260 13.85 -17.66 14.63
N TRP A 261 13.90 -16.75 15.59
CA TRP A 261 15.08 -16.52 16.41
C TRP A 261 15.48 -17.78 17.19
N GLN A 262 14.51 -18.57 17.68
CA GLN A 262 14.78 -19.82 18.39
C GLN A 262 15.56 -20.81 17.49
N VAL A 263 15.01 -21.14 16.31
CA VAL A 263 15.63 -22.09 15.39
C VAL A 263 17.00 -21.58 14.91
N SER A 264 17.14 -20.27 14.68
CA SER A 264 18.42 -19.66 14.34
C SER A 264 19.48 -19.81 15.43
N GLY A 265 19.07 -19.76 16.70
CA GLY A 265 19.94 -20.02 17.86
C GLY A 265 20.36 -21.49 17.98
N GLU A 266 19.43 -22.41 17.71
CA GLU A 266 19.70 -23.86 17.68
C GLU A 266 20.68 -24.24 16.57
N LEU A 267 20.46 -23.76 15.34
CA LEU A 267 21.30 -24.03 14.16
C LEU A 267 22.73 -23.45 14.22
N ARG A 268 23.04 -22.61 15.19
CA ARG A 268 24.40 -22.10 15.41
C ARG A 268 25.28 -23.09 16.17
N ASN A 269 24.70 -23.86 17.09
CA ASN A 269 25.43 -24.79 17.95
C ASN A 269 25.80 -26.08 17.21
#